data_AF-A0A941E6C1-F1
#
_entry.id   AF-A0A941E6C1-F1
#
_cell.length_a   1.000
_cell.length_b   1.000
_cell.length_c   1.000
_cell.angle_alpha   90.00
_cell.angle_beta   90.00
_cell.angle_gamma   90.00
#
_symmetry.space_group_name_H-M   'P 1'
#
loop_
_entity.id
_entity.type
_entity.pdbx_description
1 polymer ?
#
loop_
_entity_poly.entity_id
_entity_poly.type
_entity_poly.pdbx_seq_one_letter_code
_entity_poly.pdbx_strand_id
1 'polypeptide(L)'
;MQVSRVTNAASNALQELVRERLERQGWSYGDVARRGGIPRSTVHHLATAERLVRMPQPATLEGLARGLELPLDAVRRAAAQSCGIHVYEAAPDPEVDVLIASLNQLSAQDRRHVAALVESLLERGKGDEDAQNAESAGSAVTPHE
;
A
#
# COMPACT_ATOMS: atom_id res chain seq x y z
N MET A 1 -17.90 27.77 -14.84
CA MET A 1 -16.44 27.92 -14.86
C MET A 1 -15.84 26.58 -14.46
N GLN A 2 -15.08 26.00 -15.39
CA GLN A 2 -14.23 24.80 -15.33
C GLN A 2 -14.66 23.54 -14.55
N VAL A 3 -14.99 22.53 -15.35
CA VAL A 3 -14.85 21.10 -15.13
C VAL A 3 -13.41 20.80 -14.72
N SER A 4 -13.16 20.39 -13.48
CA SER A 4 -11.88 19.79 -13.11
C SER A 4 -11.95 18.31 -13.44
N ARG A 5 -11.28 17.93 -14.54
CA ARG A 5 -11.10 16.54 -14.96
C ARG A 5 -10.43 15.77 -13.83
N VAL A 6 -11.10 14.76 -13.29
CA VAL A 6 -10.43 13.66 -12.60
C VAL A 6 -9.64 12.94 -13.69
N THR A 7 -8.34 13.20 -13.79
CA THR A 7 -7.48 12.49 -14.73
C THR A 7 -7.40 11.04 -14.28
N ASN A 8 -8.08 10.20 -15.03
CA ASN A 8 -8.00 8.75 -15.00
C ASN A 8 -6.52 8.30 -15.18
N ALA A 9 -5.78 8.14 -14.09
CA ALA A 9 -4.40 7.64 -14.04
C ALA A 9 -4.35 6.11 -13.91
N ALA A 10 -5.37 5.39 -14.40
CA ALA A 10 -5.58 3.97 -14.10
C ALA A 10 -4.85 2.98 -15.03
N SER A 11 -3.96 3.41 -15.93
CA SER A 11 -3.37 2.52 -16.93
C SER A 11 -1.86 2.22 -16.73
N ASN A 12 -1.05 3.13 -16.19
CA ASN A 12 0.40 3.06 -16.41
C ASN A 12 1.31 3.41 -15.23
N ALA A 13 0.82 3.39 -13.98
CA ALA A 13 1.62 3.80 -12.81
C ALA A 13 2.96 3.06 -12.66
N LEU A 14 3.00 1.75 -12.93
CA LEU A 14 4.22 0.95 -12.88
C LEU A 14 5.18 1.29 -14.03
N GLN A 15 4.64 1.51 -15.22
CA GLN A 15 5.41 1.95 -16.38
C GLN A 15 6.07 3.32 -16.11
N GLU A 16 5.32 4.26 -15.55
CA GLU A 16 5.83 5.58 -15.20
C GLU A 16 6.92 5.50 -14.13
N LEU A 17 6.71 4.70 -13.09
CA LEU A 17 7.70 4.47 -12.03
C LEU A 17 9.02 3.92 -12.60
N VAL A 18 8.92 2.92 -13.49
CA VAL A 18 10.11 2.33 -14.12
C VAL A 18 10.81 3.37 -15.01
N ARG A 19 10.07 4.07 -15.88
CA ARG A 19 10.63 5.09 -16.77
C ARG A 19 11.34 6.20 -15.99
N GLU A 20 10.67 6.78 -15.00
CA GLU A 20 11.24 7.86 -14.18
C GLU A 20 12.53 7.40 -13.51
N ARG A 21 12.56 6.17 -12.99
CA ARG A 21 13.76 5.65 -12.31
C ARG A 21 14.91 5.41 -13.29
N LEU A 22 14.63 4.86 -14.47
CA LEU A 22 15.64 4.65 -15.51
C LEU A 22 16.25 5.98 -15.97
N GLU A 23 15.41 7.00 -16.19
CA GLU A 23 15.86 8.34 -16.59
C GLU A 23 16.71 9.00 -15.49
N ARG A 24 16.25 8.96 -14.23
CA ARG A 24 16.96 9.57 -13.10
C ARG A 24 18.32 8.94 -12.81
N GLN A 25 18.47 7.65 -13.09
CA GLN A 25 19.70 6.91 -12.80
C GLN A 25 20.56 6.63 -14.04
N GLY A 26 20.09 7.00 -15.23
CA GLY A 26 20.75 6.66 -16.50
C GLY A 26 20.86 5.15 -16.75
N TRP A 27 19.92 4.36 -16.23
CA TRP A 27 19.96 2.89 -16.34
C TRP A 27 19.25 2.39 -17.59
N SER A 28 19.68 1.21 -18.06
CA SER A 28 18.93 0.43 -19.03
C SER A 28 18.02 -0.61 -18.37
N TYR A 29 17.09 -1.19 -19.13
CA TYR A 29 16.33 -2.36 -18.66
C TYR A 29 17.24 -3.54 -18.27
N GLY A 30 18.39 -3.69 -18.92
CA GLY A 30 19.38 -4.73 -18.59
C GLY A 30 20.04 -4.50 -17.24
N ASP A 31 20.23 -3.24 -16.87
CA ASP A 31 20.81 -2.84 -15.58
C ASP A 31 19.87 -3.14 -14.42
N VAL A 32 18.58 -2.86 -14.59
CA VAL A 32 17.52 -3.21 -13.62
C VAL A 32 17.38 -4.73 -13.50
N ALA A 33 17.36 -5.44 -14.63
CA ALA A 33 17.27 -6.90 -14.67
C ALA A 33 18.43 -7.58 -13.90
N ARG A 34 19.66 -7.12 -14.15
CA ARG A 34 20.86 -7.64 -13.49
C ARG A 34 20.85 -7.41 -11.98
N ARG A 35 20.47 -6.20 -11.54
CA ARG A 35 20.36 -5.84 -10.11
C ARG A 35 19.21 -6.58 -9.41
N GLY A 36 18.10 -6.74 -10.12
CA GLY A 36 16.90 -7.37 -9.60
C GLY A 36 16.92 -8.90 -9.58
N GLY A 37 17.81 -9.51 -10.38
CA GLY A 37 17.82 -10.96 -10.56
C GLY A 37 16.60 -11.48 -11.32
N ILE A 38 16.01 -10.65 -12.20
CA ILE A 38 14.83 -11.00 -13.00
C ILE A 38 15.13 -10.88 -14.49
N PRO A 39 14.42 -11.61 -15.38
CA PRO A 39 14.68 -11.55 -16.81
C PRO A 39 14.50 -10.13 -17.38
N ARG A 40 15.37 -9.72 -18.30
CA ARG A 40 15.24 -8.42 -19.00
C ARG A 40 13.89 -8.30 -19.73
N SER A 41 13.39 -9.39 -20.30
CA SER A 41 12.07 -9.44 -20.93
C SER A 41 10.94 -9.15 -19.95
N THR A 42 11.05 -9.61 -18.70
CA THR A 42 10.09 -9.30 -17.62
C THR A 42 10.12 -7.82 -17.28
N VAL A 43 11.29 -7.22 -17.11
CA VAL A 43 11.42 -5.78 -16.85
C VAL A 43 10.81 -4.98 -18.01
N HIS A 44 11.14 -5.35 -19.25
CA HIS A 44 10.60 -4.68 -20.43
C HIS A 44 9.08 -4.78 -20.50
N HIS A 45 8.52 -5.98 -20.32
CA HIS A 45 7.08 -6.20 -20.31
C HIS A 45 6.37 -5.33 -19.26
N LEU A 46 6.89 -5.26 -18.04
CA LEU A 46 6.32 -4.44 -16.97
C LEU A 46 6.46 -2.93 -17.24
N ALA A 47 7.47 -2.53 -18.01
CA ALA A 47 7.73 -1.13 -18.36
C ALA A 47 6.94 -0.65 -19.59
N THR A 48 6.45 -1.55 -20.43
CA THR A 48 5.76 -1.19 -21.68
C THR A 48 4.30 -1.64 -21.73
N ALA A 49 3.83 -2.42 -20.74
CA ALA A 49 2.43 -2.83 -20.69
C ALA A 49 1.54 -1.60 -20.43
N GLU A 50 0.66 -1.31 -21.38
CA GLU A 50 -0.35 -0.24 -21.25
C GLU A 50 -1.36 -0.51 -20.13
N ARG A 51 -1.54 -1.78 -19.74
CA ARG A 51 -2.35 -2.21 -18.60
C ARG A 51 -1.92 -3.60 -18.15
N LEU A 52 -1.84 -3.83 -16.84
CA LEU A 52 -1.62 -5.16 -16.29
C LEU A 52 -2.96 -5.84 -16.01
N VAL A 53 -3.27 -6.90 -16.74
CA VAL A 53 -4.54 -7.65 -16.55
C VAL A 53 -4.55 -8.44 -15.22
N ARG A 54 -3.36 -8.79 -14.71
CA ARG A 54 -3.17 -9.51 -13.46
C ARG A 54 -1.95 -8.97 -12.72
N MET A 55 -2.02 -9.02 -11.39
CA MET A 55 -0.90 -8.70 -10.51
C MET A 55 0.32 -9.60 -10.83
N PRO A 56 1.52 -9.03 -11.01
CA PRO A 56 2.74 -9.80 -11.14
C PRO A 56 3.01 -10.63 -9.88
N GLN A 57 3.74 -11.73 -10.02
CA GLN A 57 4.09 -12.58 -8.88
C GLN A 57 4.91 -11.80 -7.84
N PRO A 58 4.76 -12.10 -6.53
CA PRO A 58 5.50 -11.41 -5.46
C PRO A 58 7.01 -11.38 -5.68
N ALA A 59 7.61 -12.51 -6.07
CA ALA A 59 9.04 -12.61 -6.37
C ALA A 59 9.49 -11.68 -7.51
N THR A 60 8.63 -11.47 -8.51
CA THR A 60 8.90 -10.53 -9.61
C THR A 60 8.89 -9.09 -9.13
N LEU A 61 7.95 -8.73 -8.25
CA LEU A 61 7.88 -7.38 -7.66
C LEU A 61 9.06 -7.11 -6.73
N GLU A 62 9.50 -8.12 -5.96
CA GLU A 62 10.71 -8.04 -5.12
C GLU A 62 11.97 -7.85 -5.96
N GLY A 63 12.12 -8.64 -7.03
CA GLY A 63 13.22 -8.48 -7.96
C GLY A 63 13.20 -7.13 -8.65
N LEU A 64 12.04 -6.64 -9.08
CA LEU A 64 11.91 -5.32 -9.67
C LEU A 64 12.24 -4.20 -8.66
N ALA A 65 11.75 -4.29 -7.42
CA ALA A 65 12.04 -3.33 -6.36
C ALA A 65 13.55 -3.24 -6.06
N ARG A 66 14.21 -4.40 -5.96
CA ARG A 66 15.67 -4.46 -5.83
C ARG A 66 16.37 -3.86 -7.05
N GLY A 67 15.90 -4.17 -8.26
CA GLY A 67 16.47 -3.68 -9.51
C GLY A 67 16.33 -2.17 -9.72
N LEU A 68 15.26 -1.58 -9.20
CA LEU A 68 14.97 -0.15 -9.25
C LEU A 68 15.53 0.60 -8.03
N GLU A 69 16.03 -0.10 -7.02
CA GLU A 69 16.41 0.48 -5.71
C GLU A 69 15.27 1.31 -5.09
N LEU A 70 14.07 0.72 -5.05
CA LEU A 70 12.87 1.31 -4.47
C LEU A 70 12.30 0.41 -3.37
N PRO A 71 11.56 0.99 -2.39
CA PRO A 71 10.80 0.20 -1.44
C PRO A 71 9.81 -0.73 -2.15
N LEU A 72 9.71 -1.98 -1.67
CA LEU A 72 8.81 -2.98 -2.25
C LEU A 72 7.36 -2.49 -2.28
N ASP A 73 6.91 -1.80 -1.24
CA ASP A 73 5.54 -1.30 -1.15
C ASP A 73 5.22 -0.27 -2.23
N ALA A 74 6.18 0.58 -2.61
CA ALA A 74 6.00 1.54 -3.69
C ALA A 74 5.76 0.82 -5.03
N VAL A 75 6.53 -0.24 -5.29
CA VAL A 75 6.39 -1.06 -6.51
C VAL A 75 5.08 -1.85 -6.49
N ARG A 76 4.69 -2.41 -5.34
CA ARG A 76 3.41 -3.11 -5.17
C ARG A 76 2.21 -2.20 -5.40
N ARG A 77 2.22 -0.98 -4.86
CA ARG A 77 1.17 0.02 -5.10
C ARG A 77 1.08 0.40 -6.57
N ALA A 78 2.21 0.68 -7.22
CA ALA A 78 2.23 1.02 -8.64
C ALA A 78 1.71 -0.13 -9.52
N ALA A 79 2.08 -1.38 -9.18
CA ALA A 79 1.57 -2.57 -9.85
C ALA A 79 0.05 -2.74 -9.65
N ALA A 80 -0.45 -2.55 -8.42
CA ALA A 80 -1.87 -2.58 -8.12
C ALA A 80 -2.65 -1.53 -8.93
N GLN A 81 -2.16 -0.27 -8.94
CA GLN A 81 -2.76 0.81 -9.72
C GLN A 81 -2.79 0.50 -11.22
N SER A 82 -1.72 -0.12 -11.75
CA SER A 82 -1.65 -0.56 -13.16
C SER A 82 -2.59 -1.73 -13.47
N CYS A 83 -3.08 -2.44 -12.45
CA CYS A 83 -4.15 -3.43 -12.56
C CYS A 83 -5.55 -2.82 -12.40
N GLY A 84 -5.67 -1.50 -12.17
CA GLY A 84 -6.91 -0.84 -11.81
C GLY A 84 -7.35 -1.11 -10.36
N ILE A 85 -6.44 -1.63 -9.53
CA ILE A 85 -6.65 -1.80 -8.09
C ILE A 85 -6.10 -0.54 -7.42
N HIS A 86 -7.01 0.39 -7.10
CA HIS A 86 -6.66 1.53 -6.28
C HIS A 86 -6.60 1.09 -4.82
N VAL A 87 -5.39 0.78 -4.35
CA VAL A 87 -5.12 0.75 -2.91
C VAL A 87 -5.12 2.20 -2.46
N TYR A 88 -6.27 2.68 -1.99
CA TYR A 88 -6.30 3.86 -1.16
C TYR A 88 -5.49 3.49 0.08
N GLU A 89 -4.27 4.01 0.20
CA GLU A 89 -3.81 4.37 1.54
C GLU A 89 -4.96 5.18 2.13
N ALA A 90 -5.42 4.85 3.34
CA ALA A 90 -6.27 5.76 4.07
C ALA A 90 -5.60 7.12 3.92
N ALA A 91 -6.28 8.07 3.26
CA ALA A 91 -5.74 9.41 3.12
C ALA A 91 -5.26 9.81 4.52
N PRO A 92 -4.05 10.38 4.65
CA PRO A 92 -3.52 10.74 5.96
C PRO A 92 -4.64 11.43 6.72
N ASP A 93 -5.11 10.75 7.76
CA ASP A 93 -6.27 11.22 8.47
C ASP A 93 -5.80 12.49 9.16
N PRO A 94 -6.33 13.67 8.77
CA PRO A 94 -5.84 14.93 9.31
C PRO A 94 -5.94 14.97 10.83
N GLU A 95 -6.84 14.19 11.43
CA GLU A 95 -6.93 14.01 12.88
C GLU A 95 -5.73 13.22 13.43
N VAL A 96 -5.33 12.13 12.77
CA VAL A 96 -4.15 11.32 13.12
C VAL A 96 -2.86 12.13 12.96
N ASP A 97 -2.74 12.93 11.91
CA ASP A 97 -1.55 13.78 11.69
C ASP A 97 -1.41 14.85 12.78
N VAL A 98 -2.52 15.48 13.18
CA VAL A 98 -2.53 16.44 14.30
C VAL A 98 -2.14 15.77 15.60
N LEU A 99 -2.59 14.54 15.84
CA LEU A 99 -2.20 13.74 17.01
C LEU A 99 -0.70 13.46 17.02
N ILE A 100 -0.12 13.00 15.91
CA ILE A 100 1.33 12.74 15.79
C ILE A 100 2.13 14.03 16.04
N ALA A 101 1.73 15.14 15.44
CA ALA A 101 2.39 16.43 15.62
C ALA A 101 2.30 16.95 17.07
N SER A 102 1.18 16.70 17.74
CA SER A 102 0.96 17.10 19.14
C SER A 102 1.78 16.23 20.11
N LEU A 103 1.84 14.91 19.88
CA LEU A 103 2.63 13.97 20.69
C LEU A 103 4.13 14.30 20.72
N ASN A 104 4.67 14.80 19.62
CA ASN A 104 6.06 15.23 19.53
C ASN A 104 6.40 16.43 20.44
N GLN A 105 5.41 17.25 20.77
CA GLN A 105 5.59 18.43 21.63
C GLN A 105 5.44 18.11 23.13
N LEU A 106 4.94 16.92 23.48
CA LEU A 106 4.73 16.52 24.87
C LEU A 106 6.03 16.16 25.58
N SER A 107 6.00 16.26 26.92
CA SER A 107 7.06 15.72 27.77
C SER A 107 7.07 14.19 27.73
N ALA A 108 8.19 13.58 28.14
CA ALA A 108 8.28 12.12 28.23
C ALA A 108 7.28 11.53 29.24
N GLN A 109 6.96 12.27 30.31
CA GLN A 109 5.97 11.85 31.30
C GLN A 109 4.56 11.88 30.71
N ASP A 110 4.19 12.94 30.01
CA ASP A 110 2.85 13.08 29.42
C ASP A 110 2.64 12.05 28.30
N ARG A 111 3.67 11.77 27.50
CA ARG A 111 3.61 10.69 26.50
C ARG A 111 3.30 9.32 27.10
N ARG A 112 3.82 9.00 28.30
CA ARG A 112 3.50 7.74 28.99
C ARG A 112 2.04 7.69 29.45
N HIS A 113 1.49 8.82 29.89
CA HIS A 113 0.07 8.88 30.26
C HIS A 113 -0.83 8.70 29.04
N VAL A 114 -0.50 9.35 27.92
CA VAL A 114 -1.24 9.17 26.66
C VAL A 114 -1.15 7.72 26.17
N ALA A 115 0.03 7.10 26.27
CA ALA A 115 0.18 5.68 25.91
C ALA A 115 -0.75 4.77 26.72
N ALA A 116 -0.82 4.97 28.05
CA ALA A 116 -1.72 4.20 28.92
C ALA A 116 -3.21 4.42 28.57
N LEU A 117 -3.59 5.65 28.18
CA LEU A 117 -4.95 5.94 27.72
C LEU A 117 -5.27 5.21 26.41
N VAL A 118 -4.38 5.28 25.43
CA VAL A 118 -4.55 4.60 24.14
C VAL A 118 -4.65 3.08 24.33
N GLU A 119 -3.80 2.51 25.18
CA GLU A 119 -3.84 1.07 25.52
C GLU A 119 -5.20 0.69 26.11
N SER A 120 -5.71 1.46 27.07
CA SER A 120 -7.04 1.23 27.66
C SER A 120 -8.19 1.32 26.63
N LEU A 121 -8.12 2.27 25.69
CA LEU A 121 -9.13 2.41 24.63
C LEU A 121 -9.09 1.23 23.65
N LEU A 122 -7.90 0.75 23.30
CA LEU A 122 -7.72 -0.41 22.43
C LEU A 122 -8.21 -1.71 23.09
N GLU A 123 -8.00 -1.87 24.39
CA GLU A 123 -8.53 -3.02 25.15
C GLU A 123 -10.06 -3.01 25.21
N ARG A 124 -10.67 -1.83 25.38
CA ARG A 124 -12.14 -1.68 25.33
C ARG A 124 -12.71 -2.07 23.97
N GLY A 125 -12.12 -1.57 22.89
CA GLY A 125 -12.57 -1.88 21.52
C GLY A 125 -12.52 -3.37 21.20
N LYS A 126 -11.47 -4.08 21.64
CA LYS A 126 -11.37 -5.55 21.48
C LYS A 126 -12.48 -6.29 22.23
N GLY A 127 -12.79 -5.86 23.46
CA GLY A 127 -13.88 -6.46 24.24
C GLY A 127 -15.26 -6.30 23.59
N ASP A 128 -15.49 -5.17 22.90
CA ASP A 128 -16.73 -4.90 22.18
C ASP A 128 -16.82 -5.73 20.87
N GLU A 129 -15.71 -5.94 20.17
CA GLU A 129 -15.61 -6.80 18.97
C GLU A 129 -15.80 -8.29 19.29
N ASP A 130 -15.23 -8.76 20.40
CA ASP A 130 -15.39 -10.14 20.88
C ASP A 130 -16.84 -10.43 21.29
N ALA A 131 -17.52 -9.46 21.89
CA ALA A 131 -18.94 -9.58 22.26
C ALA A 131 -19.87 -9.66 21.04
N GLN A 132 -19.62 -8.86 19.99
CA GLN A 132 -20.41 -8.84 18.75
C GLN A 132 -20.22 -10.11 17.90
N ASN A 133 -19.02 -10.70 17.93
CA ASN A 133 -18.75 -11.98 17.26
C ASN A 133 -19.39 -13.17 17.97
N ALA A 134 -19.50 -13.14 19.30
CA ALA A 134 -20.16 -14.19 20.08
C ALA A 134 -21.69 -14.23 19.85
N GLU A 135 -22.34 -13.08 19.70
CA GLU A 135 -23.78 -13.00 19.39
C GLU A 135 -24.10 -13.45 17.96
N SER A 136 -23.20 -13.20 17.00
CA SER A 136 -23.36 -13.59 15.60
C SER A 136 -23.24 -15.11 15.37
N ALA A 137 -22.47 -15.82 16.20
CA ALA A 137 -22.31 -17.28 16.13
C ALA A 137 -23.52 -18.07 16.68
N GLY A 138 -24.38 -17.44 17.49
CA GLY A 138 -25.54 -18.09 18.13
C GLY A 138 -26.78 -18.24 17.23
N SER A 139 -26.82 -17.62 16.05
CA SER A 139 -28.02 -17.58 15.20
C SER A 139 -28.08 -18.64 14.10
N ALA A 140 -27.06 -19.49 13.93
CA ALA A 140 -26.93 -20.39 12.77
C ALA A 140 -27.23 -21.88 13.03
N VAL A 141 -27.89 -22.23 14.14
CA VAL A 141 -28.38 -23.62 14.37
C VAL A 141 -29.90 -23.63 14.42
N THR A 142 -30.52 -23.71 13.24
CA THR A 142 -31.81 -24.35 13.07
C THR A 142 -31.58 -25.67 12.34
N PRO A 143 -31.82 -26.84 12.96
CA PRO A 143 -31.77 -28.11 12.25
C PRO A 143 -32.96 -28.18 11.30
N HIS A 144 -32.69 -28.34 10.01
CA HIS A 144 -33.72 -28.80 9.08
C HIS A 144 -34.00 -30.28 9.35
N GLU A 145 -35.29 -30.58 9.50
CA GLU A 145 -35.90 -31.90 9.72
C GLU A 145 -35.44 -32.99 8.74
#